data_AF-A0A822IUW9-F1
#
_entry.id   AF-A0A822IUW9-F1
#
_cell.length_a   1.000
_cell.length_b   1.000
_cell.length_c   1.000
_cell.angle_alpha   90.00
_cell.angle_beta   90.00
_cell.angle_gamma   90.00
#
_symmetry.space_group_name_H-M   'P 1'
#
loop_
_entity.id
_entity.type
_entity.pdbx_description
1 polymer ?
#
loop_
_entity_poly.entity_id
_entity_poly.type
_entity_poly.pdbx_seq_one_letter_code
_entity_poly.pdbx_strand_id
1 'polypeptide(L)'
;MDWIDRIRTAAFMKSHGRRAPHVPKAAPGYVRCAAPGIKRVEGRRGFSQNESLENLKLLINGLEMVKIKAFYISHQMKGDIKLTWKDVVKEALSNIGNSGHLEDINSQIKGHWKTETNPTWKDTVRRTLQQYSIFYQEEKGSGIWHLREEKPFEEFDPKKNLNPQHEDVQGMLLELGKIYGYETSAAVNDAKKKFMNRPLEEVATIKEFPEHFSYPKIVDIVSRIDVLWFGGDTDMLIPEYAFEIEHTTDVTKGLARLHDLYKSGQRTRLFVILPHEKRGKFDKEIGRSLFRDIKEICKVKTYEPLIALYNMALEHDLQKANFFDK
;
A
#
# COMPACT_ATOMS: atom_id res chain seq x y z
N MET A 1 28.49 25.37 14.78
CA MET A 1 28.09 26.66 14.18
C MET A 1 28.41 26.62 12.70
N ASP A 2 27.50 26.87 11.78
CA ASP A 2 26.12 26.43 11.63
C ASP A 2 25.91 26.50 10.11
N TRP A 3 25.15 25.57 9.56
CA TRP A 3 24.94 25.38 8.12
C TRP A 3 23.91 26.39 7.55
N ILE A 4 23.70 27.51 8.27
CA ILE A 4 22.60 28.48 8.12
C ILE A 4 23.00 29.74 7.32
N ASP A 5 24.25 29.88 6.86
CA ASP A 5 24.71 31.09 6.16
C ASP A 5 24.78 31.04 4.62
N ARG A 6 24.30 29.96 3.98
CA ARG A 6 24.39 29.82 2.50
C ARG A 6 23.08 30.01 1.72
N ILE A 7 21.94 30.31 2.37
CA ILE A 7 20.63 30.46 1.68
C ILE A 7 20.05 31.89 1.81
N ARG A 8 20.88 32.90 2.08
CA ARG A 8 20.44 34.32 2.10
C ARG A 8 21.25 35.22 1.18
N THR A 9 21.27 34.93 -0.13
CA THR A 9 21.63 35.95 -1.14
C THR A 9 20.95 35.66 -2.49
N ALA A 10 19.63 35.81 -2.58
CA ALA A 10 18.94 35.89 -3.88
C ALA A 10 17.55 36.56 -3.75
N ALA A 11 17.49 37.72 -3.09
CA ALA A 11 16.28 38.55 -3.07
C ALA A 11 16.62 40.01 -2.75
N PHE A 12 17.13 40.76 -3.73
CA PHE A 12 16.80 42.19 -3.92
C PHE A 12 17.52 42.75 -5.15
N MET A 13 16.77 43.55 -5.94
CA MET A 13 17.23 44.47 -7.00
C MET A 13 17.75 43.81 -8.31
N LYS A 14 17.31 44.19 -9.51
CA LYS A 14 16.75 45.46 -9.98
C LYS A 14 16.03 45.23 -11.31
N SER A 15 14.94 45.97 -11.47
CA SER A 15 14.32 46.36 -12.73
C SER A 15 15.35 46.90 -13.73
N HIS A 16 15.10 46.72 -15.03
CA HIS A 16 15.15 47.72 -16.13
C HIS A 16 15.08 46.97 -17.47
N GLY A 17 14.05 47.25 -18.25
CA GLY A 17 13.72 46.49 -19.46
C GLY A 17 14.68 46.69 -20.65
N ARG A 18 14.55 45.80 -21.63
CA ARG A 18 14.49 46.10 -23.07
C ARG A 18 14.33 44.81 -23.90
N ARG A 19 13.32 44.87 -24.78
CA ARG A 19 13.15 44.27 -26.12
C ARG A 19 13.23 42.75 -26.30
N ALA A 20 12.12 42.22 -26.80
CA ALA A 20 11.98 40.88 -27.38
C ALA A 20 12.87 40.69 -28.62
N PRO A 21 13.47 39.51 -28.82
CA PRO A 21 14.11 39.17 -30.09
C PRO A 21 13.09 38.72 -31.14
N HIS A 22 13.39 39.17 -32.36
CA HIS A 22 12.72 38.99 -33.63
C HIS A 22 12.38 37.53 -33.99
N VAL A 23 11.15 37.30 -34.45
CA VAL A 23 10.76 36.13 -35.26
C VAL A 23 11.20 36.38 -36.71
N PRO A 24 11.93 35.47 -37.37
CA PRO A 24 12.09 35.51 -38.82
C PRO A 24 10.92 34.78 -39.50
N LYS A 25 10.26 35.48 -40.43
CA LYS A 25 9.26 34.96 -41.36
C LYS A 25 9.92 34.08 -42.42
N ALA A 26 9.17 33.06 -42.85
CA ALA A 26 9.48 32.15 -43.95
C ALA A 26 9.54 32.84 -45.34
N ALA A 27 10.31 32.23 -46.25
CA ALA A 27 10.15 32.34 -47.70
C ALA A 27 10.65 31.04 -48.38
N PRO A 28 10.18 30.70 -49.60
CA PRO A 28 9.86 29.33 -50.00
C PRO A 28 10.92 28.67 -50.89
N GLY A 29 11.15 27.37 -50.70
CA GLY A 29 11.99 26.53 -51.55
C GLY A 29 11.20 25.33 -52.07
N TYR A 30 10.79 25.41 -53.32
CA TYR A 30 10.12 24.36 -54.08
C TYR A 30 11.16 23.27 -54.45
N VAL A 31 10.99 22.03 -53.99
CA VAL A 31 11.67 20.88 -54.58
C VAL A 31 10.66 19.75 -54.75
N ARG A 32 10.31 19.47 -56.01
CA ARG A 32 9.57 18.29 -56.45
C ARG A 32 10.46 17.06 -56.29
N CYS A 33 10.01 16.05 -55.56
CA CYS A 33 10.53 14.69 -55.68
C CYS A 33 9.35 13.72 -55.90
N ALA A 34 9.48 12.92 -56.95
CA ALA A 34 8.48 12.04 -57.52
C ALA A 34 8.14 10.84 -56.63
N ALA A 35 6.88 10.39 -56.70
CA ALA A 35 6.42 9.14 -56.12
C ALA A 35 6.99 7.93 -56.89
N PRO A 36 7.56 6.90 -56.22
CA PRO A 36 7.83 5.62 -56.85
C PRO A 36 6.58 4.74 -56.85
N GLY A 37 6.31 4.16 -58.02
CA GLY A 37 5.13 3.37 -58.33
C GLY A 37 4.95 2.10 -57.49
N ILE A 38 3.68 1.79 -57.24
CA ILE A 38 3.19 0.56 -56.64
C ILE A 38 3.43 -0.58 -57.64
N LYS A 39 4.43 -1.44 -57.38
CA LYS A 39 4.52 -2.75 -58.02
C LYS A 39 3.70 -3.76 -57.22
N ARG A 40 2.69 -4.32 -57.91
CA ARG A 40 1.85 -5.44 -57.48
C ARG A 40 2.74 -6.66 -57.24
N VAL A 41 2.80 -7.16 -56.01
CA VAL A 41 3.37 -8.48 -55.70
C VAL A 41 2.18 -9.39 -55.38
N GLU A 42 1.85 -10.25 -56.34
CA GLU A 42 1.00 -11.41 -56.09
C GLU A 42 1.82 -12.46 -55.32
N GLY A 43 1.34 -12.80 -54.13
CA GLY A 43 1.94 -13.84 -53.30
C GLY A 43 0.95 -14.28 -52.24
N ARG A 44 0.12 -15.27 -52.57
CA ARG A 44 -0.73 -15.98 -51.59
C ARG A 44 0.18 -16.68 -50.59
N ARG A 45 0.19 -16.22 -49.33
CA ARG A 45 0.51 -17.04 -48.16
C ARG A 45 -0.72 -17.04 -47.27
N GLY A 46 -1.26 -18.22 -47.02
CA GLY A 46 -2.42 -18.40 -46.16
C GLY A 46 -2.06 -17.96 -44.74
N PHE A 47 -2.74 -16.93 -44.24
CA PHE A 47 -2.75 -16.61 -42.82
C PHE A 47 -3.50 -17.72 -42.09
N SER A 48 -2.80 -18.40 -41.18
CA SER A 48 -3.42 -19.36 -40.27
C SER A 48 -4.38 -18.59 -39.35
N GLN A 49 -5.61 -19.09 -39.16
CA GLN A 49 -6.57 -18.50 -38.21
C GLN A 49 -5.96 -18.32 -36.80
N ASN A 50 -5.01 -19.17 -36.41
CA ASN A 50 -4.33 -19.08 -35.12
C ASN A 50 -3.40 -17.86 -35.00
N GLU A 51 -2.67 -17.48 -36.06
CA GLU A 51 -1.83 -16.27 -36.06
C GLU A 51 -2.69 -15.00 -35.97
N SER A 52 -3.88 -15.02 -36.58
CA SER A 52 -4.79 -13.87 -36.52
C SER A 52 -5.37 -13.65 -35.11
N LEU A 53 -5.62 -14.73 -34.37
CA LEU A 53 -6.12 -14.67 -32.99
C LEU A 53 -5.04 -14.25 -31.99
N GLU A 54 -3.79 -14.70 -32.16
CA GLU A 54 -2.68 -14.23 -31.32
C GLU A 54 -2.38 -12.74 -31.53
N ASN A 55 -2.40 -12.29 -32.78
CA ASN A 55 -2.24 -10.87 -33.09
C ASN A 55 -3.37 -10.02 -32.52
N LEU A 56 -4.61 -10.54 -32.49
CA LEU A 56 -5.74 -9.87 -31.86
C LEU A 56 -5.57 -9.76 -30.33
N LYS A 57 -5.11 -10.84 -29.67
CA LYS A 57 -4.80 -10.85 -28.23
C LYS A 57 -3.69 -9.86 -27.88
N LEU A 58 -2.62 -9.81 -28.68
CA LEU A 58 -1.53 -8.84 -28.52
C LEU A 58 -2.02 -7.39 -28.68
N LEU A 59 -2.93 -7.13 -29.62
CA LEU A 59 -3.51 -5.81 -29.84
C LEU A 59 -4.43 -5.38 -28.69
N ILE A 60 -5.25 -6.31 -28.18
CA ILE A 60 -6.14 -6.09 -27.03
C ILE A 60 -5.32 -5.81 -25.77
N ASN A 61 -4.30 -6.62 -25.48
CA ASN A 61 -3.38 -6.39 -24.36
C ASN A 61 -2.65 -5.05 -24.50
N GLY A 62 -2.26 -4.68 -25.73
CA GLY A 62 -1.67 -3.37 -26.02
C GLY A 62 -2.63 -2.21 -25.75
N LEU A 63 -3.90 -2.34 -26.12
CA LEU A 63 -4.94 -1.34 -25.86
C LEU A 63 -5.28 -1.23 -24.36
N GLU A 64 -5.27 -2.35 -23.65
CA GLU A 64 -5.48 -2.40 -22.21
C GLU A 64 -4.32 -1.72 -21.46
N MET A 65 -3.08 -2.04 -21.85
CA MET A 65 -1.86 -1.36 -21.37
C MET A 65 -1.89 0.15 -21.65
N VAL A 66 -2.37 0.59 -22.81
CA VAL A 66 -2.48 2.03 -23.14
C VAL A 66 -3.56 2.71 -22.30
N LYS A 67 -4.69 2.05 -22.04
CA LYS A 67 -5.75 2.56 -21.15
C LYS A 67 -5.26 2.65 -19.71
N ILE A 68 -4.53 1.64 -19.22
CA ILE A 68 -3.93 1.63 -17.88
C ILE A 68 -2.88 2.74 -17.77
N LYS A 69 -2.01 2.90 -18.78
CA LYS A 69 -1.02 3.97 -18.81
C LYS A 69 -1.68 5.35 -18.80
N ALA A 70 -2.78 5.53 -19.53
CA ALA A 70 -3.56 6.77 -19.53
C ALA A 70 -4.27 7.01 -18.18
N PHE A 71 -4.88 5.97 -17.60
CA PHE A 71 -5.47 6.02 -16.26
C PHE A 71 -4.42 6.40 -15.21
N TYR A 72 -3.25 5.77 -15.26
CA TYR A 72 -2.14 6.02 -14.35
C TYR A 72 -1.56 7.43 -14.50
N ILE A 73 -1.35 7.90 -15.73
CA ILE A 73 -0.92 9.28 -16.00
C ILE A 73 -1.96 10.29 -15.47
N SER A 74 -3.26 9.99 -15.61
CA SER A 74 -4.32 10.86 -15.07
C SER A 74 -4.36 10.89 -13.54
N HIS A 75 -3.99 9.81 -12.86
CA HIS A 75 -3.93 9.73 -11.39
C HIS A 75 -2.64 10.33 -10.81
N GLN A 76 -1.52 10.18 -11.52
CA GLN A 76 -0.25 10.88 -11.23
C GLN A 76 -0.43 12.40 -11.24
N MET A 77 -1.25 12.93 -12.16
CA MET A 77 -1.57 14.36 -12.25
C MET A 77 -2.50 14.85 -11.12
N LYS A 78 -3.21 13.96 -10.42
CA LYS A 78 -4.10 14.28 -9.28
C LYS A 78 -3.43 14.16 -7.90
N GLY A 79 -2.20 13.65 -7.83
CA GLY A 79 -1.47 13.50 -6.56
C GLY A 79 -1.96 12.35 -5.65
N ASP A 80 -2.88 11.50 -6.11
CA ASP A 80 -3.72 10.71 -5.20
C ASP A 80 -3.46 9.20 -5.11
N ILE A 81 -2.72 8.51 -5.99
CA ILE A 81 -2.35 7.10 -5.76
C ILE A 81 -0.96 6.81 -6.35
N LYS A 82 0.01 6.51 -5.48
CA LYS A 82 1.31 5.98 -5.88
C LYS A 82 1.21 4.46 -6.03
N LEU A 83 1.24 3.96 -7.27
CA LEU A 83 1.25 2.53 -7.56
C LEU A 83 2.36 1.80 -6.79
N THR A 84 1.97 0.86 -5.93
CA THR A 84 2.87 0.10 -5.06
C THR A 84 3.42 -1.14 -5.77
N TRP A 85 4.47 -1.76 -5.21
CA TRP A 85 4.94 -3.06 -5.68
C TRP A 85 3.89 -4.15 -5.47
N LYS A 86 3.07 -4.05 -4.42
CA LYS A 86 1.90 -4.91 -4.21
C LYS A 86 0.94 -4.84 -5.40
N ASP A 87 0.63 -3.63 -5.87
CA ASP A 87 -0.26 -3.43 -7.02
C ASP A 87 0.32 -4.00 -8.31
N VAL A 88 1.61 -3.73 -8.58
CA VAL A 88 2.31 -4.24 -9.78
C VAL A 88 2.35 -5.77 -9.80
N VAL A 89 2.62 -6.40 -8.65
CA VAL A 89 2.66 -7.87 -8.55
C VAL A 89 1.25 -8.46 -8.66
N LYS A 90 0.24 -7.82 -8.06
CA LYS A 90 -1.17 -8.23 -8.17
C LYS A 90 -1.62 -8.19 -9.64
N GLU A 91 -1.35 -7.10 -10.35
CA GLU A 91 -1.69 -6.94 -11.77
C GLU A 91 -0.99 -8.00 -12.64
N ALA A 92 0.32 -8.23 -12.42
CA ALA A 92 1.07 -9.25 -13.14
C ALA A 92 0.49 -10.66 -12.96
N LEU A 93 0.09 -11.01 -11.73
CA LEU A 93 -0.57 -12.29 -11.44
C LEU A 93 -1.95 -12.38 -12.09
N SER A 94 -2.74 -11.31 -12.05
CA SER A 94 -4.06 -11.28 -12.71
C SER A 94 -3.95 -11.48 -14.22
N ASN A 95 -2.95 -10.89 -14.87
CA ASN A 95 -2.72 -11.03 -16.31
C ASN A 95 -2.34 -12.45 -16.76
N ILE A 96 -1.79 -13.27 -15.86
CA ILE A 96 -1.45 -14.68 -16.14
C ILE A 96 -2.48 -15.68 -15.60
N GLY A 97 -3.65 -15.19 -15.15
CA GLY A 97 -4.77 -16.04 -14.73
C GLY A 97 -4.82 -16.32 -13.22
N ASN A 98 -4.37 -15.37 -12.39
CA ASN A 98 -4.36 -15.42 -10.91
C ASN A 98 -3.46 -16.49 -10.28
N SER A 99 -2.68 -17.23 -11.08
CA SER A 99 -1.64 -18.15 -10.61
C SER A 99 -0.52 -18.25 -11.64
N GLY A 100 0.73 -18.37 -11.19
CA GLY A 100 1.86 -18.60 -12.09
C GLY A 100 3.19 -18.75 -11.37
N HIS A 101 4.22 -19.19 -12.11
CA HIS A 101 5.56 -19.31 -11.56
C HIS A 101 6.22 -17.94 -11.39
N LEU A 102 7.14 -17.81 -10.44
CA LEU A 102 7.89 -16.58 -10.19
C LEU A 102 8.56 -15.99 -11.45
N GLU A 103 8.99 -16.84 -12.38
CA GLU A 103 9.56 -16.40 -13.66
C GLU A 103 8.53 -15.76 -14.59
N ASP A 104 7.29 -16.25 -14.61
CA ASP A 104 6.20 -15.69 -15.40
C ASP A 104 5.83 -14.30 -14.86
N ILE A 105 5.70 -14.18 -13.54
CA ILE A 105 5.44 -12.90 -12.85
C ILE A 105 6.55 -11.89 -13.19
N ASN A 106 7.81 -12.30 -13.09
CA ASN A 106 8.93 -11.43 -13.44
C ASN A 106 8.92 -11.03 -14.93
N SER A 107 8.49 -11.93 -15.81
CA SER A 107 8.41 -11.65 -17.25
C SER A 107 7.32 -10.63 -17.58
N GLN A 108 6.18 -10.68 -16.88
CA GLN A 108 5.12 -9.65 -16.98
C GLN A 108 5.57 -8.29 -16.47
N ILE A 109 6.32 -8.25 -15.37
CA ILE A 109 6.77 -7.00 -14.72
C ILE A 109 7.94 -6.35 -15.49
N LYS A 110 8.69 -7.12 -16.28
CA LYS A 110 9.88 -6.65 -17.00
C LYS A 110 9.53 -5.48 -17.93
N GLY A 111 10.21 -4.34 -17.76
CA GLY A 111 9.96 -3.13 -18.54
C GLY A 111 8.93 -2.19 -17.92
N HIS A 112 8.37 -2.53 -16.75
CA HIS A 112 7.60 -1.59 -15.95
C HIS A 112 8.53 -0.49 -15.38
N TRP A 113 8.08 0.76 -15.32
CA TRP A 113 8.90 1.91 -14.91
C TRP A 113 9.56 1.75 -13.53
N LYS A 114 8.91 1.04 -12.59
CA LYS A 114 9.49 0.75 -11.26
C LYS A 114 10.73 -0.14 -11.32
N THR A 115 10.85 -0.98 -12.36
CA THR A 115 12.04 -1.83 -12.58
C THR A 115 13.25 -1.01 -13.03
N GLU A 116 13.03 0.16 -13.64
CA GLU A 116 14.11 1.06 -14.07
C GLU A 116 14.73 1.76 -12.85
N THR A 117 13.91 2.08 -11.85
CA THR A 117 14.34 2.77 -10.63
C THR A 117 14.91 1.85 -9.55
N ASN A 118 14.69 0.54 -9.66
CA ASN A 118 15.11 -0.45 -8.66
C ASN A 118 15.92 -1.59 -9.31
N PRO A 119 17.26 -1.59 -9.19
CA PRO A 119 18.11 -2.60 -9.84
C PRO A 119 17.90 -4.01 -9.27
N THR A 120 17.41 -4.14 -8.04
CA THR A 120 17.08 -5.43 -7.38
C THR A 120 15.57 -5.67 -7.35
N TRP A 121 14.84 -5.18 -8.35
CA TRP A 121 13.37 -5.30 -8.41
C TRP A 121 12.87 -6.74 -8.30
N LYS A 122 13.62 -7.74 -8.80
CA LYS A 122 13.25 -9.15 -8.64
C LYS A 122 13.23 -9.60 -7.18
N ASP A 123 14.17 -9.12 -6.37
CA ASP A 123 14.18 -9.37 -4.92
C ASP A 123 13.00 -8.66 -4.25
N THR A 124 12.65 -7.48 -4.75
CA THR A 124 11.46 -6.74 -4.28
C THR A 124 10.17 -7.49 -4.62
N VAL A 125 10.04 -8.06 -5.83
CA VAL A 125 8.91 -8.91 -6.22
C VAL A 125 8.79 -10.13 -5.29
N ARG A 126 9.91 -10.83 -5.01
CA ARG A 126 9.91 -11.96 -4.08
C ARG A 126 9.46 -11.54 -2.68
N ARG A 127 9.99 -10.44 -2.16
CA ARG A 127 9.59 -9.88 -0.87
C ARG A 127 8.11 -9.51 -0.85
N THR A 128 7.61 -8.84 -1.88
CA THR A 128 6.17 -8.50 -2.01
C THR A 128 5.31 -9.75 -1.94
N LEU A 129 5.65 -10.80 -2.68
CA LEU A 129 4.92 -12.07 -2.68
C LEU A 129 4.90 -12.73 -1.30
N GLN A 130 6.01 -12.70 -0.56
CA GLN A 130 6.11 -13.27 0.79
C GLN A 130 5.37 -12.43 1.84
N GLN A 131 5.45 -11.11 1.72
CA GLN A 131 5.02 -10.16 2.74
C GLN A 131 3.51 -10.01 2.85
N TYR A 132 2.77 -10.02 1.72
CA TYR A 132 1.34 -9.71 1.72
C TYR A 132 0.46 -10.95 1.72
N SER A 133 -0.61 -10.93 2.53
CA SER A 133 -1.54 -12.04 2.74
C SER A 133 -2.36 -12.43 1.50
N ILE A 134 -2.50 -11.51 0.53
CA ILE A 134 -3.19 -11.74 -0.74
C ILE A 134 -2.42 -12.70 -1.66
N PHE A 135 -1.12 -12.91 -1.42
CA PHE A 135 -0.29 -13.83 -2.17
C PHE A 135 -0.02 -15.08 -1.34
N TYR A 136 -0.10 -16.25 -1.96
CA TYR A 136 0.21 -17.51 -1.27
C TYR A 136 0.74 -18.58 -2.23
N GLN A 137 1.29 -19.64 -1.64
CA GLN A 137 1.66 -20.88 -2.34
C GLN A 137 0.88 -22.02 -1.71
N GLU A 138 0.37 -22.95 -2.53
CA GLU A 138 -0.24 -24.19 -2.03
C GLU A 138 0.84 -25.10 -1.42
N GLU A 139 1.95 -25.26 -2.13
CA GLU A 139 3.16 -25.92 -1.65
C GLU A 139 4.29 -24.89 -1.46
N LYS A 140 4.77 -24.75 -0.22
CA LYS A 140 5.85 -23.82 0.10
C LYS A 140 7.12 -24.19 -0.67
N GLY A 141 7.70 -23.22 -1.37
CA GLY A 141 8.93 -23.40 -2.13
C GLY A 141 8.72 -23.89 -3.57
N SER A 142 7.47 -24.16 -3.99
CA SER A 142 7.15 -24.54 -5.38
C SER A 142 7.52 -23.47 -6.43
N GLY A 143 7.66 -22.22 -6.00
CA GLY A 143 7.86 -21.08 -6.90
C GLY A 143 6.57 -20.63 -7.61
N ILE A 144 5.47 -21.35 -7.42
CA ILE A 144 4.14 -21.01 -7.94
C ILE A 144 3.43 -20.15 -6.90
N TRP A 145 2.88 -19.02 -7.34
CA TRP A 145 2.16 -18.08 -6.49
C TRP A 145 0.74 -17.91 -6.99
N HIS A 146 -0.17 -17.72 -6.05
CA HIS A 146 -1.60 -17.56 -6.29
C HIS A 146 -2.08 -16.24 -5.68
N LEU A 147 -3.04 -15.61 -6.37
CA LEU A 147 -3.77 -14.47 -5.85
C LEU A 147 -5.03 -14.94 -5.12
N ARG A 148 -5.17 -14.55 -3.86
CA ARG A 148 -6.34 -14.85 -3.02
C ARG A 148 -7.52 -13.97 -3.44
N GLU A 149 -8.70 -14.56 -3.53
CA GLU A 149 -9.95 -13.80 -3.64
C GLU A 149 -10.27 -13.11 -2.30
N GLU A 150 -10.38 -11.79 -2.32
CA GLU A 150 -10.84 -11.01 -1.18
C GLU A 150 -12.37 -11.10 -1.10
N LYS A 151 -12.88 -12.04 -0.29
CA LYS A 151 -14.31 -12.10 -0.02
C LYS A 151 -14.68 -11.12 1.10
N PRO A 152 -15.74 -10.31 0.93
CA PRO A 152 -16.23 -9.45 2.00
C PRO A 152 -16.57 -10.27 3.24
N PHE A 153 -16.45 -9.66 4.41
CA PHE A 153 -16.89 -10.29 5.66
C PHE A 153 -18.41 -10.25 5.71
N GLU A 154 -19.06 -11.40 5.52
CA GLU A 154 -20.51 -11.46 5.36
C GLU A 154 -21.29 -11.13 6.64
N GLU A 155 -20.70 -11.14 7.85
CA GLU A 155 -21.50 -11.07 9.09
C GLU A 155 -20.82 -10.44 10.33
N PHE A 156 -19.94 -9.42 10.21
CA PHE A 156 -19.61 -8.67 11.43
C PHE A 156 -20.73 -7.66 11.73
N ASP A 157 -21.54 -7.95 12.74
CA ASP A 157 -22.47 -6.99 13.32
C ASP A 157 -21.91 -6.49 14.66
N PRO A 158 -21.18 -5.36 14.69
CA PRO A 158 -20.68 -4.81 15.95
C PRO A 158 -21.80 -4.46 16.93
N LYS A 159 -23.03 -4.21 16.45
CA LYS A 159 -24.17 -3.91 17.32
C LYS A 159 -24.62 -5.13 18.13
N LYS A 160 -24.29 -6.34 17.68
CA LYS A 160 -24.50 -7.59 18.43
C LYS A 160 -23.37 -7.93 19.38
N ASN A 161 -22.20 -7.28 19.26
CA ASN A 161 -21.02 -7.56 20.07
C ASN A 161 -20.64 -6.36 20.95
N LEU A 162 -21.52 -6.03 21.91
CA LEU A 162 -21.37 -4.87 22.82
C LEU A 162 -20.10 -4.95 23.70
N ASN A 163 -19.55 -6.15 23.90
CA ASN A 163 -18.32 -6.40 24.66
C ASN A 163 -17.33 -7.19 23.77
N PRO A 164 -16.75 -6.55 22.75
CA PRO A 164 -15.84 -7.22 21.83
C PRO A 164 -14.63 -7.77 22.58
N GLN A 165 -14.13 -8.95 22.19
CA GLN A 165 -12.89 -9.49 22.71
C GLN A 165 -11.67 -8.74 22.15
N HIS A 166 -10.48 -9.05 22.66
CA HIS A 166 -9.22 -8.41 22.20
C HIS A 166 -9.02 -8.55 20.70
N GLU A 167 -9.22 -9.76 20.17
CA GLU A 167 -9.09 -10.11 18.76
C GLU A 167 -10.18 -9.48 17.88
N ASP A 168 -11.38 -9.21 18.44
CA ASP A 168 -12.43 -8.47 17.72
C ASP A 168 -11.99 -7.02 17.47
N VAL A 169 -11.37 -6.40 18.47
CA VAL A 169 -10.84 -5.04 18.36
C VAL A 169 -9.65 -4.99 17.40
N GLN A 170 -8.77 -6.00 17.43
CA GLN A 170 -7.68 -6.13 16.46
C GLN A 170 -8.24 -6.20 15.04
N GLY A 171 -9.21 -7.10 14.80
CA GLY A 171 -9.84 -7.28 13.50
C GLY A 171 -10.50 -6.01 12.95
N MET A 172 -11.27 -5.30 13.79
CA MET A 172 -11.88 -4.01 13.41
C MET A 172 -10.83 -2.98 12.97
N LEU A 173 -9.70 -2.88 13.69
CA LEU A 173 -8.63 -1.94 13.33
C LEU A 173 -7.88 -2.36 12.06
N LEU A 174 -7.66 -3.65 11.84
CA LEU A 174 -7.02 -4.15 10.60
C LEU A 174 -7.88 -3.83 9.38
N GLU A 175 -9.18 -4.09 9.45
CA GLU A 175 -10.13 -3.81 8.37
C GLU A 175 -10.29 -2.30 8.15
N LEU A 176 -10.40 -1.51 9.24
CA LEU A 176 -10.48 -0.06 9.13
C LEU A 176 -9.25 0.55 8.44
N GLY A 177 -8.06 0.04 8.74
CA GLY A 177 -6.82 0.46 8.08
C GLY A 177 -6.85 0.20 6.58
N LYS A 178 -7.35 -0.97 6.15
CA LYS A 178 -7.53 -1.30 4.72
C LYS A 178 -8.49 -0.37 4.01
N ILE A 179 -9.66 -0.11 4.60
CA ILE A 179 -10.68 0.80 4.04
C ILE A 179 -10.07 2.19 3.83
N TYR A 180 -9.17 2.60 4.72
CA TYR A 180 -8.44 3.88 4.62
C TYR A 180 -7.17 3.84 3.77
N GLY A 181 -6.89 2.72 3.11
CA GLY A 181 -5.78 2.59 2.16
C GLY A 181 -4.41 2.36 2.80
N TYR A 182 -4.35 1.96 4.08
CA TYR A 182 -3.11 1.57 4.73
C TYR A 182 -2.84 0.07 4.55
N GLU A 183 -1.57 -0.30 4.60
CA GLU A 183 -1.19 -1.67 4.89
C GLU A 183 -1.29 -1.94 6.39
N THR A 184 -1.75 -3.12 6.79
CA THR A 184 -2.00 -3.44 8.20
C THR A 184 -1.29 -4.70 8.63
N SER A 185 -0.74 -4.72 9.84
CA SER A 185 -0.18 -5.94 10.47
C SER A 185 -0.78 -6.16 11.85
N ALA A 186 -1.01 -7.42 12.20
CA ALA A 186 -1.34 -7.84 13.56
C ALA A 186 -0.06 -8.23 14.33
N ALA A 187 -0.12 -8.21 15.66
CA ALA A 187 0.96 -8.73 16.49
C ALA A 187 1.30 -10.20 16.15
N VAL A 188 2.59 -10.53 16.08
CA VAL A 188 3.05 -11.88 15.71
C VAL A 188 2.56 -12.99 16.65
N ASN A 189 2.36 -12.67 17.93
CA ASN A 189 1.82 -13.61 18.92
C ASN A 189 0.32 -13.84 18.79
N ASP A 190 -0.39 -12.95 18.09
CA ASP A 190 -1.84 -12.98 17.93
C ASP A 190 -2.26 -13.36 16.51
N ALA A 191 -1.32 -13.46 15.57
CA ALA A 191 -1.52 -13.80 14.16
C ALA A 191 -2.52 -14.95 13.90
N LYS A 192 -2.53 -15.99 14.75
CA LYS A 192 -3.43 -17.16 14.63
C LYS A 192 -4.78 -17.03 15.34
N LYS A 193 -4.97 -16.01 16.18
CA LYS A 193 -6.29 -15.72 16.79
C LYS A 193 -7.28 -15.37 15.68
N LYS A 194 -8.56 -15.61 15.94
CA LYS A 194 -9.60 -15.46 14.93
C LYS A 194 -10.41 -14.20 15.15
N PHE A 195 -10.49 -13.38 14.12
CA PHE A 195 -11.53 -12.38 13.99
C PHE A 195 -12.67 -12.99 13.17
N MET A 196 -13.83 -13.17 13.81
CA MET A 196 -14.90 -14.03 13.28
C MET A 196 -14.35 -15.44 12.95
N ASN A 197 -14.34 -15.80 11.67
CA ASN A 197 -13.90 -17.10 11.18
C ASN A 197 -12.52 -17.08 10.51
N ARG A 198 -11.84 -15.93 10.46
CA ARG A 198 -10.53 -15.79 9.78
C ARG A 198 -9.41 -15.49 10.79
N PRO A 199 -8.23 -16.13 10.65
CA PRO A 199 -7.04 -15.77 11.41
C PRO A 199 -6.64 -14.30 11.17
N LEU A 200 -6.16 -13.59 12.20
CA LEU A 200 -5.75 -12.19 12.08
C LEU A 200 -4.65 -11.96 11.03
N GLU A 201 -3.75 -12.93 10.80
CA GLU A 201 -2.74 -12.85 9.73
C GLU A 201 -3.33 -12.88 8.31
N GLU A 202 -4.56 -13.38 8.17
CA GLU A 202 -5.31 -13.35 6.91
C GLU A 202 -6.21 -12.12 6.81
N VAL A 203 -6.58 -11.55 7.95
CA VAL A 203 -7.27 -10.25 8.04
C VAL A 203 -6.27 -9.10 7.86
N ALA A 204 -5.02 -9.21 8.28
CA ALA A 204 -3.99 -8.21 8.02
C ALA A 204 -3.61 -8.21 6.52
N THR A 205 -3.18 -7.06 5.98
CA THR A 205 -2.60 -7.05 4.62
C THR A 205 -1.17 -7.57 4.62
N ILE A 206 -0.40 -7.26 5.66
CA ILE A 206 0.97 -7.74 5.88
C ILE A 206 0.91 -8.99 6.75
N LYS A 207 1.29 -10.12 6.16
CA LYS A 207 1.39 -11.41 6.84
C LYS A 207 2.75 -11.62 7.49
N GLU A 208 3.82 -11.29 6.77
CA GLU A 208 5.19 -11.38 7.29
C GLU A 208 5.67 -9.97 7.66
N PHE A 209 5.99 -9.76 8.94
CA PHE A 209 6.41 -8.45 9.42
C PHE A 209 7.71 -8.01 8.72
N PRO A 210 7.86 -6.74 8.30
CA PRO A 210 9.04 -6.28 7.59
C PRO A 210 10.30 -6.32 8.48
N GLU A 211 11.10 -7.37 8.36
CA GLU A 211 12.31 -7.59 9.19
C GLU A 211 13.35 -6.48 9.06
N HIS A 212 13.41 -5.83 7.89
CA HIS A 212 14.36 -4.75 7.60
C HIS A 212 13.86 -3.36 8.01
N PHE A 213 12.73 -3.30 8.72
CA PHE A 213 12.14 -2.05 9.19
C PHE A 213 13.07 -1.26 10.13
N SER A 214 13.80 -1.95 11.02
CA SER A 214 14.69 -1.32 12.00
C SER A 214 15.73 -2.32 12.52
N TYR A 215 16.43 -1.97 13.60
CA TYR A 215 17.33 -2.91 14.29
C TYR A 215 16.55 -4.13 14.80
N PRO A 216 17.13 -5.35 14.77
CA PRO A 216 16.41 -6.58 15.10
C PRO A 216 15.68 -6.56 16.46
N LYS A 217 16.28 -5.96 17.48
CA LYS A 217 15.65 -5.82 18.80
C LYS A 217 14.41 -4.91 18.78
N ILE A 218 14.45 -3.83 17.99
CA ILE A 218 13.29 -2.94 17.84
C ILE A 218 12.20 -3.65 17.04
N VAL A 219 12.57 -4.36 15.97
CA VAL A 219 11.63 -5.17 15.18
C VAL A 219 10.94 -6.22 16.05
N ASP A 220 11.66 -6.93 16.91
CA ASP A 220 11.09 -7.92 17.84
C ASP A 220 10.10 -7.31 18.84
N ILE A 221 10.33 -6.07 19.29
CA ILE A 221 9.42 -5.37 20.20
C ILE A 221 8.19 -4.83 19.44
N VAL A 222 8.42 -4.17 18.32
CA VAL A 222 7.39 -3.50 17.50
C VAL A 222 6.47 -4.52 16.83
N SER A 223 6.98 -5.68 16.41
CA SER A 223 6.17 -6.77 15.85
C SER A 223 5.17 -7.38 16.84
N ARG A 224 5.28 -7.04 18.13
CA ARG A 224 4.33 -7.43 19.19
C ARG A 224 3.33 -6.32 19.55
N ILE A 225 3.34 -5.19 18.83
CA ILE A 225 2.28 -4.19 18.93
C ILE A 225 1.01 -4.78 18.30
N ASP A 226 -0.13 -4.65 18.98
CA ASP A 226 -1.36 -5.36 18.62
C ASP A 226 -1.79 -5.11 17.16
N VAL A 227 -1.80 -3.84 16.72
CA VAL A 227 -2.05 -3.46 15.32
C VAL A 227 -1.16 -2.30 14.90
N LEU A 228 -0.58 -2.41 13.71
CA LEU A 228 0.14 -1.32 13.03
C LEU A 228 -0.49 -1.03 11.68
N TRP A 229 -0.56 0.25 11.32
CA TRP A 229 -0.89 0.71 9.98
C TRP A 229 0.33 1.35 9.35
N PHE A 230 0.62 0.98 8.11
CA PHE A 230 1.74 1.46 7.34
C PHE A 230 1.24 2.20 6.10
N GLY A 231 1.87 3.34 5.84
CA GLY A 231 1.88 3.94 4.51
C GLY A 231 3.13 3.50 3.74
N GLY A 232 3.25 4.04 2.52
CA GLY A 232 4.40 3.79 1.66
C GLY A 232 4.24 2.58 0.76
N ASP A 233 5.34 1.87 0.52
CA ASP A 233 5.45 0.80 -0.48
C ASP A 233 6.28 -0.36 0.10
N THR A 234 6.34 -1.52 -0.56
CA THR A 234 7.04 -2.72 -0.06
C THR A 234 8.51 -2.44 0.28
N ASP A 235 9.17 -1.55 -0.46
CA ASP A 235 10.55 -1.16 -0.22
C ASP A 235 10.73 -0.10 0.86
N MET A 236 9.65 0.56 1.28
CA MET A 236 9.68 1.60 2.30
C MET A 236 8.33 1.69 3.02
N LEU A 237 8.01 0.67 3.83
CA LEU A 237 6.86 0.72 4.72
C LEU A 237 7.16 1.66 5.90
N ILE A 238 6.25 2.60 6.15
CA ILE A 238 6.39 3.59 7.20
C ILE A 238 5.22 3.43 8.17
N PRO A 239 5.45 3.08 9.45
CA PRO A 239 4.37 2.96 10.43
C PRO A 239 3.80 4.33 10.73
N GLU A 240 2.55 4.53 10.33
CA GLU A 240 1.84 5.79 10.53
C GLU A 240 0.98 5.76 11.80
N TYR A 241 0.43 4.59 12.14
CA TYR A 241 -0.38 4.39 13.33
C TYR A 241 0.03 3.10 14.05
N ALA A 242 0.05 3.17 15.37
CA ALA A 242 0.27 2.03 16.25
C ALA A 242 -0.85 1.99 17.29
N PHE A 243 -1.44 0.82 17.48
CA PHE A 243 -2.55 0.60 18.39
C PHE A 243 -2.19 -0.53 19.35
N GLU A 244 -2.28 -0.24 20.65
CA GLU A 244 -2.30 -1.24 21.72
C GLU A 244 -3.72 -1.37 22.24
N ILE A 245 -4.15 -2.59 22.52
CA ILE A 245 -5.51 -2.91 22.95
C ILE A 245 -5.43 -3.44 24.38
N GLU A 246 -5.98 -2.67 25.32
CA GLU A 246 -5.84 -2.98 26.74
C GLU A 246 -7.07 -3.68 27.30
N HIS A 247 -7.26 -4.92 26.83
CA HIS A 247 -8.36 -5.77 27.28
C HIS A 247 -8.08 -6.49 28.61
N THR A 248 -6.81 -6.58 29.05
CA THR A 248 -6.39 -7.27 30.30
C THR A 248 -5.69 -6.34 31.32
N THR A 249 -4.93 -6.90 32.26
CA THR A 249 -4.47 -6.23 33.48
C THR A 249 -3.16 -5.45 33.36
N ASP A 250 -2.51 -5.29 32.21
CA ASP A 250 -1.16 -4.66 32.17
C ASP A 250 -0.91 -3.63 31.06
N VAL A 251 -1.59 -2.48 31.20
CA VAL A 251 -1.39 -1.25 30.41
C VAL A 251 0.08 -0.82 30.30
N THR A 252 0.91 -1.16 31.29
CA THR A 252 2.34 -0.81 31.30
C THR A 252 3.09 -1.43 30.12
N LYS A 253 2.76 -2.67 29.75
CA LYS A 253 3.46 -3.40 28.69
C LYS A 253 3.15 -2.83 27.31
N GLY A 254 1.87 -2.55 27.02
CA GLY A 254 1.49 -1.89 25.78
C GLY A 254 2.13 -0.51 25.66
N LEU A 255 2.07 0.29 26.73
CA LEU A 255 2.75 1.60 26.76
C LEU A 255 4.27 1.51 26.56
N ALA A 256 4.93 0.49 27.10
CA ALA A 256 6.35 0.26 26.89
C ALA A 256 6.68 0.00 25.41
N ARG A 257 5.90 -0.82 24.70
CA ARG A 257 6.10 -1.06 23.26
C ARG A 257 5.89 0.21 22.43
N LEU A 258 4.86 1.00 22.73
CA LEU A 258 4.62 2.29 22.06
C LEU A 258 5.75 3.29 22.34
N HIS A 259 6.27 3.31 23.57
CA HIS A 259 7.41 4.14 23.94
C HIS A 259 8.70 3.71 23.20
N ASP A 260 8.96 2.40 23.09
CA ASP A 260 10.11 1.89 22.33
C ASP A 260 10.00 2.22 20.83
N LEU A 261 8.79 2.13 20.25
CA LEU A 261 8.53 2.59 18.89
C LEU A 261 8.83 4.08 18.73
N TYR A 262 8.38 4.92 19.67
CA TYR A 262 8.69 6.36 19.66
C TYR A 262 10.20 6.62 19.76
N LYS A 263 10.89 5.93 20.67
CA LYS A 263 12.34 6.04 20.85
C LYS A 263 13.14 5.61 19.63
N SER A 264 12.58 4.74 18.78
CA SER A 264 13.21 4.35 17.52
C SER A 264 13.25 5.46 16.46
N GLY A 265 12.65 6.63 16.73
CA GLY A 265 12.67 7.81 15.86
C GLY A 265 11.54 7.85 14.82
N GLN A 266 10.61 6.90 14.90
CA GLN A 266 9.48 6.81 13.99
C GLN A 266 8.42 7.85 14.35
N ARG A 267 7.85 8.50 13.34
CA ARG A 267 6.80 9.53 13.52
C ARG A 267 5.40 8.91 13.55
N THR A 268 5.26 7.82 14.29
CA THR A 268 4.02 7.04 14.39
C THR A 268 3.04 7.69 15.36
N ARG A 269 1.77 7.73 15.00
CA ARG A 269 0.68 8.16 15.89
C ARG A 269 0.32 7.01 16.81
N LEU A 270 0.43 7.25 18.11
CA LEU A 270 0.29 6.20 19.13
C LEU A 270 -1.12 6.23 19.71
N PHE A 271 -1.75 5.06 19.78
CA PHE A 271 -3.09 4.89 20.33
C PHE A 271 -3.14 3.73 21.31
N VAL A 272 -3.90 3.92 22.39
CA VAL A 272 -4.38 2.84 23.25
C VAL A 272 -5.90 2.76 23.13
N ILE A 273 -6.40 1.57 22.82
CA ILE A 273 -7.83 1.28 22.71
C ILE A 273 -8.25 0.41 23.91
N LEU A 274 -9.23 0.85 24.70
CA LEU A 274 -9.60 0.19 25.96
C LEU A 274 -11.10 0.28 26.27
N PRO A 275 -11.66 -0.59 27.12
CA PRO A 275 -13.02 -0.39 27.62
C PRO A 275 -13.06 0.81 28.58
N HIS A 276 -14.20 1.51 28.66
CA HIS A 276 -14.34 2.77 29.41
C HIS A 276 -13.83 2.68 30.86
N GLU A 277 -14.07 1.55 31.54
CA GLU A 277 -13.72 1.30 32.94
C GLU A 277 -12.20 1.34 33.18
N LYS A 278 -11.39 1.11 32.14
CA LYS A 278 -9.93 1.10 32.26
C LYS A 278 -9.27 2.44 32.03
N ARG A 279 -10.06 3.47 31.73
CA ARG A 279 -9.53 4.81 31.47
C ARG A 279 -8.69 5.32 32.64
N GLY A 280 -9.19 5.20 33.87
CA GLY A 280 -8.46 5.65 35.06
C GLY A 280 -7.13 4.91 35.29
N LYS A 281 -7.06 3.61 34.92
CA LYS A 281 -5.81 2.85 34.98
C LYS A 281 -4.80 3.34 33.95
N PHE A 282 -5.25 3.59 32.72
CA PHE A 282 -4.41 4.19 31.69
C PHE A 282 -3.86 5.55 32.12
N ASP A 283 -4.73 6.44 32.62
CA ASP A 283 -4.34 7.80 33.02
C ASP A 283 -3.29 7.78 34.15
N LYS A 284 -3.38 6.82 35.07
CA LYS A 284 -2.37 6.58 36.11
C LYS A 284 -1.05 6.09 35.52
N GLU A 285 -1.07 5.08 34.64
CA GLU A 285 0.15 4.50 34.08
C GLU A 285 0.87 5.48 33.16
N ILE A 286 0.19 6.13 32.22
CA ILE A 286 0.79 7.12 31.30
C ILE A 286 1.36 8.33 32.05
N GLY A 287 0.86 8.62 33.26
CA GLY A 287 1.36 9.67 34.13
C GLY A 287 2.73 9.38 34.78
N ARG A 288 3.21 8.13 34.72
CA ARG A 288 4.51 7.74 35.29
C ARG A 288 5.66 8.35 34.51
N SER A 289 6.76 8.65 35.22
CA SER A 289 7.97 9.24 34.63
C SER A 289 8.56 8.42 33.47
N LEU A 290 8.35 7.10 33.49
CA LEU A 290 8.75 6.17 32.44
C LEU A 290 8.18 6.56 31.06
N PHE A 291 6.96 7.10 31.02
CA PHE A 291 6.24 7.40 29.76
C PHE A 291 6.15 8.90 29.47
N ARG A 292 6.98 9.73 30.11
CA ARG A 292 6.91 11.20 29.97
C ARG A 292 6.98 11.67 28.51
N ASP A 293 7.72 10.94 27.68
CA ASP A 293 7.99 11.32 26.30
C ASP A 293 6.80 11.07 25.37
N ILE A 294 5.94 10.09 25.71
CA ILE A 294 4.76 9.74 24.91
C ILE A 294 3.46 10.24 25.55
N LYS A 295 3.50 10.78 26.77
CA LYS A 295 2.29 11.17 27.52
C LYS A 295 1.35 12.09 26.75
N GLU A 296 1.89 13.13 26.10
CA GLU A 296 1.10 14.12 25.35
C GLU A 296 0.84 13.69 23.89
N ILE A 297 1.49 12.61 23.44
CA ILE A 297 1.44 12.13 22.06
C ILE A 297 0.48 10.94 21.93
N CYS A 298 0.49 10.06 22.93
CA CYS A 298 -0.31 8.85 22.98
C CYS A 298 -1.77 9.19 23.26
N LYS A 299 -2.63 8.87 22.30
CA LYS A 299 -4.06 9.09 22.41
C LYS A 299 -4.75 7.84 22.94
N VAL A 300 -5.83 8.04 23.68
CA VAL A 300 -6.65 6.94 24.19
C VAL A 300 -8.06 7.07 23.63
N LYS A 301 -8.61 5.95 23.17
CA LYS A 301 -9.98 5.82 22.66
C LYS A 301 -10.66 4.62 23.29
N THR A 302 -11.97 4.73 23.50
CA THR A 302 -12.75 3.60 24.00
C THR A 302 -13.30 2.75 22.86
N TYR A 303 -13.92 1.61 23.17
CA TYR A 303 -14.49 0.73 22.15
C TYR A 303 -15.68 1.33 21.42
N GLU A 304 -16.54 2.09 22.11
CA GLU A 304 -17.73 2.68 21.53
C GLU A 304 -17.45 3.57 20.29
N PRO A 305 -16.52 4.54 20.33
CA PRO A 305 -16.19 5.34 19.15
C PRO A 305 -15.50 4.53 18.05
N LEU A 306 -14.71 3.50 18.39
CA LEU A 306 -14.11 2.61 17.38
C LEU A 306 -15.18 1.80 16.65
N ILE A 307 -16.09 1.18 17.40
CA ILE A 307 -17.21 0.40 16.87
C ILE A 307 -18.09 1.27 15.96
N ALA A 308 -18.41 2.49 16.39
CA ALA A 308 -19.20 3.43 15.59
C ALA A 308 -18.47 3.78 14.28
N LEU A 309 -17.18 4.11 14.35
CA LEU A 309 -16.37 4.44 13.17
C LEU A 309 -16.27 3.27 12.21
N TYR A 310 -16.03 2.07 12.73
CA TYR A 310 -15.91 0.86 11.93
C TYR A 310 -17.19 0.53 11.16
N ASN A 311 -18.36 0.60 11.82
CA ASN A 311 -19.66 0.44 11.16
C ASN A 311 -19.87 1.43 10.02
N MET A 312 -19.57 2.72 10.27
CA MET A 312 -19.73 3.76 9.26
C MET A 312 -18.77 3.57 8.09
N ALA A 313 -17.54 3.12 8.37
CA ALA A 313 -16.54 2.85 7.34
C ALA A 313 -16.97 1.68 6.43
N LEU A 314 -17.48 0.59 7.01
CA LEU A 314 -18.01 -0.55 6.24
C LEU A 314 -19.18 -0.14 5.34
N GLU A 315 -20.16 0.59 5.89
CA GLU A 315 -21.30 1.07 5.13
C GLU A 315 -20.84 2.00 3.99
N HIS A 316 -19.95 2.94 4.30
CA HIS A 316 -19.40 3.84 3.29
C HIS A 316 -18.66 3.07 2.18
N ASP A 317 -17.83 2.08 2.52
CA ASP A 317 -17.07 1.30 1.55
C ASP A 317 -17.99 0.48 0.63
N LEU A 318 -19.03 -0.14 1.20
CA LEU A 318 -20.08 -0.82 0.45
C LEU A 318 -20.81 0.12 -0.53
N GLN A 319 -21.25 1.29 -0.05
CA GLN A 319 -21.94 2.26 -0.90
C GLN A 319 -21.02 2.81 -1.99
N LYS A 320 -19.74 3.03 -1.68
CA LYS A 320 -18.73 3.46 -2.63
C LYS A 320 -18.55 2.42 -3.74
N ALA A 321 -18.37 1.13 -3.39
CA ALA A 321 -18.26 0.05 -4.37
C ALA A 321 -19.49 0.01 -5.29
N ASN A 322 -20.70 -0.02 -4.71
CA ASN A 322 -21.95 -0.03 -5.49
C ASN A 322 -22.14 1.18 -6.42
N PHE A 323 -21.59 2.34 -6.05
CA PHE A 323 -21.70 3.56 -6.86
C PHE A 323 -20.74 3.54 -8.06
N PHE A 324 -19.51 3.05 -7.88
CA PHE A 324 -18.47 3.06 -8.91
C PHE A 324 -18.39 1.77 -9.76
N ASP A 325 -18.87 0.63 -9.26
CA ASP A 325 -18.85 -0.67 -9.96
C ASP A 325 -20.01 -0.80 -10.99
N LYS A 326 -20.16 0.18 -11.88
CA LYS A 326 -21.08 0.14 -13.03
C LYS A 326 -20.38 0.21 -14.38
#